data_AF-A0A7C1R9H4-F1
#
_entry.id   AF-A0A7C1R9H4-F1
#
_cell.length_a   1.000
_cell.length_b   1.000
_cell.length_c   1.000
_cell.angle_alpha   90.00
_cell.angle_beta   90.00
_cell.angle_gamma   90.00
#
_symmetry.space_group_name_H-M   'P 1'
#
loop_
_entity.id
_entity.type
_entity.pdbx_description
1 polymer ?
#
loop_
_entity_poly.entity_id
_entity_poly.type
_entity_poly.pdbx_seq_one_letter_code
_entity_poly.pdbx_strand_id
1 'polypeptide(L)'
;MSGNNTHRQIKYCLLILLCGFTCELTASCATGTSFEKIFDLIYSQQFHEASLELNSSENELDRWEYHILSLDLIWWETLSGSTREDYKRFDSALKDYTSDLKNARDPDKLEELITLSYSFRLGAIKGNLIPIMPDFLKINHLIQHFDTAGLDPARQEIFKIYLALFNIGKSKLLFNNSRIKEEAVEILESNLNSPYHVYQTISRYFLSKIYLEVSPSPARAKIYCEQLCSACLSSAKPGQLIA
;
A
#
# COMPACT_ATOMS: atom_id res chain seq x y z
N MET A 1 15.22 -35.77 0.42
CA MET A 1 15.00 -34.90 -0.76
C MET A 1 13.81 -33.96 -0.53
N SER A 2 13.90 -33.05 0.45
CA SER A 2 12.80 -32.13 0.84
C SER A 2 13.34 -30.70 1.00
N GLY A 3 13.96 -30.16 -0.05
CA GLY A 3 14.55 -28.80 -0.06
C GLY A 3 14.04 -27.89 -1.18
N ASN A 4 13.43 -28.45 -2.23
CA ASN A 4 13.06 -27.68 -3.43
C ASN A 4 11.63 -27.14 -3.43
N ASN A 5 10.75 -27.62 -2.53
CA ASN A 5 9.33 -27.22 -2.56
C ASN A 5 9.09 -25.89 -1.82
N THR A 6 9.78 -25.64 -0.71
CA THR A 6 9.66 -24.40 0.08
C THR A 6 10.17 -23.20 -0.72
N HIS A 7 11.30 -23.35 -1.42
CA HIS A 7 11.88 -22.27 -2.24
C HIS A 7 11.03 -21.94 -3.48
N ARG A 8 10.33 -22.94 -4.02
CA ARG A 8 9.43 -22.79 -5.18
C ARG A 8 8.10 -22.16 -4.75
N GLN A 9 7.54 -22.56 -3.61
CA GLN A 9 6.39 -21.86 -3.03
C GLN A 9 6.74 -20.43 -2.64
N ILE A 10 7.92 -20.15 -2.06
CA ILE A 10 8.38 -18.78 -1.76
C ILE A 10 8.56 -17.91 -3.02
N LYS A 11 9.04 -18.48 -4.14
CA LYS A 11 9.14 -17.76 -5.42
C LYS A 11 7.78 -17.43 -6.03
N TYR A 12 6.81 -18.33 -5.93
CA TYR A 12 5.41 -18.01 -6.27
C TYR A 12 4.75 -17.13 -5.22
N CYS A 13 5.23 -17.12 -3.96
CA CYS A 13 4.74 -16.28 -2.86
C CYS A 13 5.04 -14.77 -3.01
N LEU A 14 5.87 -14.39 -3.99
CA LEU A 14 6.48 -13.06 -4.12
C LEU A 14 6.22 -12.38 -5.47
N LEU A 15 5.83 -13.16 -6.49
CA LEU A 15 5.20 -12.66 -7.74
C LEU A 15 3.77 -12.09 -7.52
N ILE A 16 3.31 -12.14 -6.27
CA ILE A 16 1.93 -11.98 -5.75
C ILE A 16 1.46 -10.51 -5.72
N LEU A 17 2.36 -9.55 -5.91
CA LEU A 17 2.03 -8.11 -6.04
C LEU A 17 1.85 -7.64 -7.50
N LEU A 18 1.99 -8.51 -8.50
CA LEU A 18 2.29 -8.09 -9.90
C LEU A 18 1.24 -8.39 -10.98
N CYS A 19 0.10 -9.03 -10.70
CA CYS A 19 -0.96 -9.09 -11.71
C CYS A 19 -1.72 -7.76 -11.74
N GLY A 20 -1.31 -6.90 -12.68
CA GLY A 20 -2.00 -5.69 -13.08
C GLY A 20 -3.44 -6.01 -13.48
N PHE A 21 -4.38 -5.40 -12.77
CA PHE A 21 -5.70 -5.18 -13.34
C PHE A 21 -5.55 -4.04 -14.36
N THR A 22 -5.61 -4.37 -15.64
CA THR A 22 -5.98 -3.42 -16.70
C THR A 22 -7.48 -3.15 -16.63
N CYS A 23 -7.98 -2.78 -15.45
CA CYS A 23 -9.25 -2.08 -15.38
C CYS A 23 -8.85 -0.62 -15.60
N GLU A 24 -9.15 -0.08 -16.78
CA GLU A 24 -9.12 1.35 -17.02
C GLU A 24 -10.09 1.98 -16.01
N LEU A 25 -9.56 2.35 -14.85
CA LEU A 25 -10.27 3.09 -13.83
C LEU A 25 -10.42 4.49 -14.40
N THR A 26 -11.52 4.72 -15.10
CA THR A 26 -11.89 6.05 -15.58
C THR A 26 -12.13 6.91 -14.35
N ALA A 27 -11.15 7.74 -13.99
CA ALA A 27 -11.30 8.63 -12.86
C ALA A 27 -12.36 9.66 -13.20
N SER A 28 -13.39 9.72 -12.36
CA SER A 28 -14.29 10.85 -12.38
C SER A 28 -13.97 11.82 -11.26
N CYS A 29 -13.69 13.05 -11.71
CA CYS A 29 -13.82 14.34 -11.03
C CYS A 29 -13.51 14.30 -9.52
N ALA A 30 -12.22 14.36 -9.19
CA ALA A 30 -11.74 14.59 -7.85
C ALA A 30 -12.34 15.90 -7.30
N THR A 31 -13.31 15.76 -6.40
CA THR A 31 -13.82 16.85 -5.57
C THR A 31 -13.41 16.52 -4.14
N GLY A 32 -12.17 16.87 -3.80
CA GLY A 32 -11.51 16.49 -2.55
C GLY A 32 -10.29 17.36 -2.28
N THR A 33 -9.59 17.10 -1.18
CA THR A 33 -8.31 17.78 -0.86
C THR A 33 -7.23 17.47 -1.90
N SER A 34 -6.13 18.24 -1.93
CA SER A 34 -5.00 17.95 -2.83
C SER A 34 -4.47 16.52 -2.62
N PHE A 35 -4.47 16.03 -1.37
CA PHE A 35 -4.12 14.64 -1.04
C PHE A 35 -5.01 13.62 -1.75
N GLU A 36 -6.34 13.79 -1.60
CA GLU A 36 -7.34 12.89 -2.19
C GLU A 36 -7.27 12.87 -3.72
N LYS A 37 -7.11 14.05 -4.33
CA LYS A 37 -6.97 14.17 -5.78
C LYS A 37 -5.74 13.42 -6.30
N ILE A 38 -4.59 13.59 -5.66
CA ILE A 38 -3.35 12.90 -6.06
C ILE A 38 -3.49 11.39 -5.83
N PHE A 39 -4.06 10.99 -4.69
CA PHE A 39 -4.34 9.59 -4.37
C PHE A 39 -5.21 8.94 -5.47
N ASP A 40 -6.31 9.58 -5.86
CA ASP A 40 -7.18 9.07 -6.92
C ASP A 40 -6.46 8.95 -8.28
N LEU A 41 -5.61 9.91 -8.64
CA LEU A 41 -4.80 9.84 -9.85
C LEU A 41 -3.82 8.66 -9.81
N ILE A 42 -3.15 8.42 -8.68
CA ILE A 42 -2.25 7.28 -8.50
C ILE A 42 -3.01 5.95 -8.66
N TYR A 43 -4.11 5.78 -7.94
CA TYR A 43 -4.85 4.51 -7.92
C TYR A 43 -5.68 4.28 -9.18
N SER A 44 -5.92 5.32 -9.98
CA SER A 44 -6.45 5.22 -11.36
C SER A 44 -5.36 5.07 -12.43
N GLN A 45 -4.10 4.94 -12.03
CA GLN A 45 -2.92 4.76 -12.91
C GLN A 45 -2.64 5.95 -13.86
N GLN A 46 -3.10 7.15 -13.51
CA GLN A 46 -2.77 8.41 -14.19
C GLN A 46 -1.50 9.01 -13.60
N PHE A 47 -0.37 8.32 -13.78
CA PHE A 47 0.89 8.64 -13.09
C PHE A 47 1.49 9.99 -13.49
N HIS A 48 1.32 10.39 -14.76
CA HIS A 48 1.85 11.67 -15.23
C HIS A 48 1.12 12.83 -14.56
N GLU A 49 -0.22 12.79 -14.56
CA GLU A 49 -1.09 13.76 -13.90
C GLU A 49 -0.86 13.76 -12.39
N ALA A 50 -0.75 12.59 -11.77
CA ALA A 50 -0.43 12.47 -10.34
C ALA A 50 0.90 13.15 -10.00
N SER A 51 1.94 12.95 -10.83
CA SER A 51 3.25 13.57 -10.62
C SER A 51 3.19 15.09 -10.75
N LEU A 52 2.48 15.61 -11.76
CA LEU A 52 2.31 17.05 -11.94
C LEU A 52 1.58 17.67 -10.74
N GLU A 53 0.48 17.05 -10.31
CA GLU A 53 -0.33 17.53 -9.19
C GLU A 53 0.41 17.46 -7.86
N LEU A 54 1.18 16.39 -7.62
CA LEU A 54 2.01 16.22 -6.43
C LEU A 54 3.06 17.33 -6.33
N ASN A 55 3.77 17.61 -7.43
CA ASN A 55 4.78 18.66 -7.47
C ASN A 55 4.17 20.06 -7.32
N SER A 56 2.99 20.31 -7.90
CA SER A 56 2.32 21.63 -7.75
C SER A 56 1.77 21.86 -6.35
N SER A 57 1.46 20.79 -5.61
CA SER A 57 0.85 20.84 -4.27
C SER A 57 1.86 20.71 -3.13
N GLU A 58 3.17 20.78 -3.40
CA GLU A 58 4.23 20.59 -2.40
C GLU A 58 4.09 21.52 -1.18
N ASN A 59 3.62 22.76 -1.40
CA ASN A 59 3.40 23.74 -0.33
C ASN A 59 2.03 23.61 0.37
N GLU A 60 1.11 22.83 -0.19
CA GLU A 60 -0.24 22.61 0.34
C GLU A 60 -0.34 21.35 1.18
N LEU A 61 0.41 20.31 0.78
CA LEU A 61 0.51 19.05 1.51
C LEU A 61 1.41 19.22 2.72
N ASP A 62 1.04 18.59 3.83
CA ASP A 62 2.02 18.42 4.90
C ASP A 62 3.14 17.45 4.44
N ARG A 63 4.28 17.49 5.14
CA ARG A 63 5.44 16.65 4.80
C ARG A 63 5.08 15.17 4.71
N TRP A 64 4.20 14.72 5.60
CA TRP A 64 3.81 13.32 5.74
C TRP A 64 2.93 12.86 4.57
N GLU A 65 1.96 13.68 4.20
CA GLU A 65 1.07 13.50 3.05
C GLU A 65 1.88 13.43 1.75
N TYR A 66 2.79 14.39 1.55
CA TYR A 66 3.69 14.40 0.40
C TYR A 66 4.55 13.13 0.34
N HIS A 67 5.11 12.72 1.48
CA HIS A 67 5.96 11.53 1.58
C HIS A 67 5.20 10.25 1.20
N ILE A 68 4.00 10.04 1.73
CA ILE A 68 3.19 8.86 1.39
C ILE A 68 2.83 8.86 -0.09
N LEU A 69 2.31 9.96 -0.62
CA LEU A 69 1.88 10.03 -2.01
C LEU A 69 3.07 9.83 -2.97
N SER A 70 4.24 10.35 -2.62
CA SER A 70 5.48 10.11 -3.38
C SER A 70 5.85 8.63 -3.38
N LEU A 71 5.80 7.96 -2.22
CA LEU A 71 6.09 6.53 -2.12
C LEU A 71 5.06 5.68 -2.90
N ASP A 72 3.77 5.97 -2.74
CA ASP A 72 2.69 5.30 -3.46
C ASP A 72 2.86 5.48 -4.97
N LEU A 73 3.11 6.70 -5.46
CA LEU A 73 3.32 6.98 -6.87
C LEU A 73 4.48 6.18 -7.46
N ILE A 74 5.67 6.26 -6.86
CA ILE A 74 6.85 5.56 -7.38
C ILE A 74 6.65 4.05 -7.28
N TRP A 75 6.00 3.55 -6.23
CA TRP A 75 5.66 2.14 -6.10
C TRP A 75 4.77 1.66 -7.24
N TRP A 76 3.68 2.38 -7.53
CA TRP A 76 2.75 2.01 -8.59
C TRP A 76 3.38 2.15 -9.99
N GLU A 77 4.18 3.19 -10.24
CA GLU A 77 5.00 3.29 -11.46
C GLU A 77 5.90 2.06 -11.62
N THR A 78 6.54 1.63 -10.53
CA THR A 78 7.45 0.47 -10.53
C THR A 78 6.72 -0.82 -10.86
N LEU A 79 5.53 -1.04 -10.27
CA LEU A 79 4.73 -2.22 -10.56
C LEU A 79 4.23 -2.22 -12.01
N SER A 80 3.83 -1.07 -12.56
CA SER A 80 3.33 -0.96 -13.93
C SER A 80 4.44 -1.10 -14.98
N GLY A 81 5.62 -0.52 -14.75
CA GLY A 81 6.77 -0.66 -15.64
C GLY A 81 7.42 -2.06 -15.56
N SER A 82 7.51 -2.62 -14.35
CA SER A 82 8.02 -3.97 -14.09
C SER A 82 9.44 -4.27 -14.63
N THR A 83 10.24 -3.24 -14.95
CA THR A 83 11.62 -3.41 -15.42
C THR A 83 12.61 -3.44 -14.26
N ARG A 84 13.81 -3.99 -14.51
CA ARG A 84 14.89 -3.99 -13.52
C ARG A 84 15.29 -2.57 -13.12
N GLU A 85 15.24 -1.65 -14.08
CA GLU A 85 15.55 -0.23 -13.93
C GLU A 85 14.54 0.45 -13.01
N ASP A 86 13.24 0.14 -13.15
CA ASP A 86 12.19 0.64 -12.26
C ASP A 86 12.43 0.20 -10.81
N TYR A 87 12.67 -1.10 -10.60
CA TYR A 87 12.97 -1.62 -9.26
C TYR A 87 14.25 -1.03 -8.65
N LYS A 88 15.23 -0.63 -9.47
CA LYS A 88 16.43 0.08 -9.00
C LYS A 88 16.10 1.53 -8.62
N ARG A 89 15.31 2.23 -9.44
CA ARG A 89 14.86 3.60 -9.15
C ARG A 89 14.12 3.65 -7.82
N PHE A 90 13.20 2.71 -7.58
CA PHE A 90 12.49 2.64 -6.32
C PHE A 90 13.38 2.25 -5.13
N ASP A 91 14.32 1.32 -5.32
CA ASP A 91 15.31 0.95 -4.29
C ASP A 91 16.19 2.15 -3.87
N SER A 92 16.58 2.99 -4.84
CA SER A 92 17.31 4.23 -4.56
C SER A 92 16.45 5.22 -3.80
N ALA A 93 15.21 5.47 -4.25
CA ALA A 93 14.28 6.37 -3.56
C ALA A 93 14.08 5.96 -2.08
N LEU A 94 13.87 4.66 -1.82
CA LEU A 94 13.72 4.16 -0.45
C LEU A 94 14.97 4.38 0.42
N LYS A 95 16.17 4.28 -0.16
CA LYS A 95 17.42 4.57 0.56
C LYS A 95 17.55 6.05 0.88
N ASP A 96 17.19 6.92 -0.05
CA ASP A 96 17.22 8.36 0.14
C ASP A 96 16.24 8.76 1.25
N TYR A 97 14.98 8.31 1.18
CA TYR A 97 14.00 8.52 2.24
C TYR A 97 14.45 7.99 3.61
N THR A 98 15.03 6.79 3.64
CA THR A 98 15.56 6.22 4.89
C THR A 98 16.73 7.04 5.44
N SER A 99 17.57 7.60 4.57
CA SER A 99 18.67 8.49 4.96
C SER A 99 18.14 9.79 5.55
N ASP A 100 17.18 10.42 4.88
CA ASP A 100 16.57 11.67 5.32
C ASP A 100 15.87 11.54 6.67
N LEU A 101 15.14 10.43 6.87
CA LEU A 101 14.54 10.11 8.17
C LEU A 101 15.58 9.93 9.26
N LYS A 102 16.69 9.22 8.99
CA LYS A 102 17.76 9.03 9.99
C LYS A 102 18.47 10.33 10.38
N ASN A 103 18.56 11.27 9.44
CA ASN A 103 19.23 12.55 9.65
C ASN A 103 18.30 13.62 10.24
N ALA A 104 16.99 13.37 10.29
CA ALA A 104 16.03 14.27 10.90
C ALA A 104 16.25 14.37 12.42
N ARG A 105 16.11 15.59 12.95
CA ARG A 105 16.26 15.85 14.40
C ARG A 105 15.20 15.14 15.23
N ASP A 106 13.99 15.04 14.69
CA ASP A 106 12.86 14.30 15.26
C ASP A 106 12.23 13.46 14.14
N PRO A 107 12.66 12.21 13.96
CA PRO A 107 12.15 11.36 12.89
C PRO A 107 10.70 10.96 13.15
N ASP A 108 9.83 11.21 12.17
CA ASP A 108 8.46 10.73 12.22
C ASP A 108 8.47 9.19 12.11
N LYS A 109 8.16 8.53 13.23
CA LYS A 109 8.16 7.06 13.32
C LYS A 109 7.13 6.43 12.39
N LEU A 110 6.06 7.15 12.04
CA LEU A 110 5.04 6.65 11.13
C LEU A 110 5.55 6.69 9.68
N GLU A 111 6.24 7.77 9.29
CA GLU A 111 6.95 7.85 8.00
C GLU A 111 7.97 6.72 7.89
N GLU A 112 8.71 6.46 8.96
CA GLU A 112 9.68 5.37 9.03
C GLU A 112 9.00 4.00 8.87
N LEU A 113 7.88 3.76 9.54
CA LEU A 113 7.11 2.52 9.43
C LEU A 113 6.62 2.29 7.99
N ILE A 114 6.08 3.32 7.34
CA ILE A 114 5.60 3.23 5.96
C ILE A 114 6.75 2.95 4.99
N THR A 115 7.86 3.67 5.13
CA THR A 115 9.05 3.49 4.29
C THR A 115 9.60 2.07 4.42
N LEU A 116 9.71 1.56 5.65
CA LEU A 116 10.13 0.18 5.90
C LEU A 116 9.13 -0.83 5.33
N SER A 117 7.83 -0.57 5.41
CA SER A 117 6.81 -1.42 4.79
C SER A 117 7.00 -1.51 3.26
N TYR A 118 7.34 -0.40 2.60
CA TYR A 118 7.68 -0.41 1.17
C TYR A 118 8.99 -1.15 0.86
N SER A 119 10.03 -0.94 1.66
CA SER A 119 11.30 -1.68 1.54
C SER A 119 11.10 -3.19 1.70
N PHE A 120 10.31 -3.58 2.71
CA PHE A 120 9.93 -4.98 2.94
C PHE A 120 9.18 -5.55 1.73
N ARG A 121 8.19 -4.82 1.18
CA ARG A 121 7.44 -5.21 -0.03
C ARG A 121 8.35 -5.36 -1.25
N LEU A 122 9.30 -4.44 -1.47
CA LEU A 122 10.25 -4.51 -2.58
C LEU A 122 11.19 -5.71 -2.45
N GLY A 123 11.78 -5.92 -1.28
CA GLY A 123 12.68 -7.05 -1.03
C GLY A 123 11.94 -8.40 -1.11
N ALA A 124 10.68 -8.40 -0.68
CA ALA A 124 9.75 -9.49 -0.92
C ALA A 124 9.63 -9.76 -2.44
N ILE A 125 9.22 -8.79 -3.26
CA ILE A 125 9.11 -8.99 -4.73
C ILE A 125 10.40 -9.54 -5.35
N LYS A 126 11.57 -9.05 -4.91
CA LYS A 126 12.88 -9.50 -5.39
C LYS A 126 13.22 -10.95 -5.02
N GLY A 127 12.40 -11.64 -4.22
CA GLY A 127 12.62 -13.03 -3.83
C GLY A 127 13.66 -13.22 -2.72
N ASN A 128 14.11 -12.13 -2.08
CA ASN A 128 15.28 -12.14 -1.22
C ASN A 128 14.88 -12.01 0.25
N LEU A 129 14.74 -13.16 0.93
CA LEU A 129 14.31 -13.19 2.34
C LEU A 129 15.40 -12.74 3.34
N ILE A 130 16.67 -13.00 3.05
CA ILE A 130 17.77 -12.65 3.98
C ILE A 130 17.88 -11.12 4.15
N PRO A 131 17.88 -10.31 3.07
CA PRO A 131 17.98 -8.85 3.20
C PRO A 131 16.76 -8.17 3.82
N ILE A 132 15.57 -8.80 3.83
CA ILE A 132 14.34 -8.19 4.38
C ILE A 132 14.14 -8.45 5.88
N MET A 133 14.89 -9.38 6.48
CA MET A 133 14.77 -9.69 7.91
C MET A 133 15.08 -8.50 8.83
N PRO A 134 16.10 -7.66 8.56
CA PRO A 134 16.34 -6.45 9.34
C PRO A 134 15.12 -5.51 9.34
N ASP A 135 14.52 -5.27 8.17
CA ASP A 135 13.32 -4.43 8.05
C ASP A 135 12.14 -5.04 8.81
N PHE A 136 11.92 -6.35 8.69
CA PHE A 136 10.88 -7.05 9.44
C PHE A 136 11.02 -6.89 10.96
N LEU A 137 12.24 -7.09 11.49
CA LEU A 137 12.52 -6.93 12.91
C LEU A 137 12.30 -5.49 13.37
N LYS A 138 12.75 -4.53 12.55
CA LYS A 138 12.60 -3.10 12.84
C LYS A 138 11.14 -2.66 12.82
N ILE A 139 10.35 -3.10 11.84
CA ILE A 139 8.90 -2.86 11.79
C ILE A 139 8.21 -3.45 13.03
N ASN A 140 8.51 -4.71 13.37
CA ASN A 140 7.91 -5.34 14.55
C ASN A 140 8.27 -4.57 15.83
N HIS A 141 9.51 -4.11 15.97
CA HIS A 141 9.94 -3.28 17.09
C HIS A 141 9.21 -1.93 17.12
N LEU A 142 9.10 -1.23 15.98
CA LEU A 142 8.39 0.04 15.87
C LEU A 142 6.93 -0.13 16.30
N ILE A 143 6.21 -1.09 15.72
CA ILE A 143 4.81 -1.37 16.05
C ILE A 143 4.58 -1.64 17.54
N GLN A 144 5.47 -2.43 18.17
CA GLN A 144 5.34 -2.76 19.60
C GLN A 144 5.49 -1.56 20.53
N HIS A 145 6.17 -0.50 20.09
CA HIS A 145 6.48 0.69 20.89
C HIS A 145 5.88 1.97 20.28
N PHE A 146 4.99 1.82 19.29
CA PHE A 146 4.37 2.95 18.64
C PHE A 146 3.21 3.46 19.49
N ASP A 147 3.32 4.70 19.98
CA ASP A 147 2.24 5.36 20.69
C ASP A 147 1.36 6.13 19.71
N THR A 148 0.10 5.72 19.59
CA THR A 148 -0.87 6.36 18.69
C THR A 148 -1.56 7.56 19.31
N ALA A 149 -1.39 7.81 20.62
CA ALA A 149 -2.13 8.87 21.34
C ALA A 149 -1.84 10.28 20.83
N GLY A 150 -0.65 10.51 20.27
CA GLY A 150 -0.24 11.79 19.69
C GLY A 150 -0.59 11.97 18.21
N LEU A 151 -1.13 10.95 17.55
CA LEU A 151 -1.50 11.03 16.13
C LEU A 151 -2.89 11.64 15.97
N ASP A 152 -3.07 12.46 14.92
CA ASP A 152 -4.39 12.84 14.46
C ASP A 152 -5.17 11.61 13.93
N PRO A 153 -6.50 11.70 13.82
CA PRO A 153 -7.33 10.56 13.40
C PRO A 153 -6.92 9.95 12.05
N ALA A 154 -6.47 10.75 11.08
CA ALA A 154 -6.11 10.25 9.76
C ALA A 154 -4.84 9.39 9.81
N ARG A 155 -3.83 9.86 10.55
CA ARG A 155 -2.60 9.10 10.80
C ARG A 155 -2.85 7.82 11.61
N GLN A 156 -3.79 7.84 12.55
CA GLN A 156 -4.18 6.63 13.30
C GLN A 156 -4.80 5.57 12.38
N GLU A 157 -5.67 5.95 11.45
CA GLU A 157 -6.28 5.01 10.50
C GLU A 157 -5.25 4.41 9.54
N ILE A 158 -4.35 5.24 9.01
CA ILE A 158 -3.23 4.76 8.21
C ILE A 158 -2.35 3.78 9.01
N PHE A 159 -2.01 4.10 10.26
CA PHE A 159 -1.26 3.20 11.12
C PHE A 159 -1.97 1.84 11.28
N LYS A 160 -3.28 1.82 11.53
CA LYS A 160 -4.06 0.57 11.65
C LYS A 160 -4.00 -0.28 10.37
N ILE A 161 -4.11 0.36 9.20
CA ILE A 161 -3.97 -0.33 7.91
C ILE A 161 -2.58 -0.96 7.81
N TYR A 162 -1.51 -0.19 8.03
CA TYR A 162 -0.14 -0.71 7.93
C TYR A 162 0.17 -1.81 8.94
N LEU A 163 -0.38 -1.70 10.16
CA LEU A 163 -0.34 -2.76 11.17
C LEU A 163 -1.00 -4.04 10.66
N ALA A 164 -2.21 -3.94 10.10
CA ALA A 164 -2.92 -5.09 9.53
C ALA A 164 -2.09 -5.74 8.40
N LEU A 165 -1.56 -4.95 7.46
CA LEU A 165 -0.73 -5.47 6.37
C LEU A 165 0.53 -6.17 6.87
N PHE A 166 1.20 -5.59 7.87
CA PHE A 166 2.35 -6.22 8.50
C PHE A 166 1.97 -7.53 9.19
N ASN A 167 0.84 -7.57 9.90
CA ASN A 167 0.35 -8.77 10.57
C ASN A 167 -0.04 -9.88 9.58
N ILE A 168 -0.60 -9.55 8.43
CA ILE A 168 -0.80 -10.49 7.33
C ILE A 168 0.53 -11.08 6.88
N GLY A 169 1.53 -10.24 6.59
CA GLY A 169 2.88 -10.69 6.21
C GLY A 169 3.54 -11.57 7.28
N LYS A 170 3.45 -11.15 8.54
CA LYS A 170 3.95 -11.86 9.73
C LYS A 170 3.28 -13.22 9.90
N SER A 171 1.96 -13.31 9.73
CA SER A 171 1.23 -14.58 9.83
C SER A 171 1.77 -15.60 8.84
N LYS A 172 2.10 -15.18 7.62
CA LYS A 172 2.64 -16.04 6.56
C LYS A 172 4.08 -16.47 6.85
N LEU A 173 4.91 -15.57 7.38
CA LEU A 173 6.28 -15.88 7.80
C LEU A 173 6.34 -16.82 9.02
N LEU A 174 5.39 -16.69 9.96
CA LEU A 174 5.33 -17.46 11.21
C LEU A 174 4.36 -18.66 11.12
N PHE A 175 4.38 -19.41 10.03
CA PHE A 175 3.61 -20.66 9.85
C PHE A 175 2.08 -20.51 9.91
N ASN A 176 1.53 -19.48 9.27
CA ASN A 176 0.09 -19.26 9.10
C ASN A 176 -0.70 -19.20 10.41
N ASN A 177 -0.26 -18.35 11.35
CA ASN A 177 -1.04 -18.05 12.55
C ASN A 177 -2.42 -17.45 12.14
N SER A 178 -3.48 -18.25 12.24
CA SER A 178 -4.82 -17.89 11.76
C SER A 178 -5.40 -16.71 12.51
N ARG A 179 -5.14 -16.60 13.81
CA ARG A 179 -5.64 -15.53 14.67
C ARG A 179 -5.08 -14.16 14.27
N ILE A 180 -3.77 -14.03 14.13
CA ILE A 180 -3.12 -12.76 13.70
C ILE A 180 -3.66 -12.32 12.34
N LYS A 181 -3.92 -13.28 11.46
CA LYS A 181 -4.46 -13.05 10.13
C LYS A 181 -5.93 -12.61 10.17
N GLU A 182 -6.75 -13.26 10.99
CA GLU A 182 -8.17 -12.91 11.18
C GLU A 182 -8.32 -11.50 11.75
N GLU A 183 -7.58 -11.17 12.81
CA GLU A 183 -7.57 -9.83 13.42
C GLU A 183 -7.15 -8.75 12.39
N ALA A 184 -6.17 -9.05 11.53
CA ALA A 184 -5.75 -8.12 10.48
C ALA A 184 -6.81 -7.95 9.37
N VAL A 185 -7.51 -9.02 9.00
CA VAL A 185 -8.63 -8.95 8.05
C VAL A 185 -9.78 -8.13 8.63
N GLU A 186 -10.13 -8.33 9.90
CA GLU A 186 -11.18 -7.56 10.58
C GLU A 186 -10.88 -6.06 10.59
N ILE A 187 -9.62 -5.67 10.82
CA ILE A 187 -9.21 -4.26 10.73
C ILE A 187 -9.47 -3.71 9.32
N LEU A 188 -9.04 -4.41 8.27
CA LEU A 188 -9.26 -3.97 6.89
C LEU A 188 -10.75 -3.95 6.51
N GLU A 189 -11.55 -4.92 6.95
CA GLU A 189 -13.00 -4.94 6.74
C GLU A 189 -13.69 -3.78 7.48
N SER A 190 -13.24 -3.44 8.69
CA SER A 190 -13.79 -2.31 9.44
C SER A 190 -13.58 -0.97 8.74
N ASN A 191 -12.44 -0.80 8.07
CA ASN A 191 -12.09 0.41 7.30
C ASN A 191 -12.96 0.63 6.06
N LEU A 192 -13.72 -0.38 5.62
CA LEU A 192 -14.70 -0.22 4.55
C LEU A 192 -15.86 0.71 4.95
N ASN A 193 -16.08 0.90 6.26
CA ASN A 193 -17.08 1.82 6.80
C ASN A 193 -16.50 3.22 7.10
N SER A 194 -15.21 3.46 6.78
CA SER A 194 -14.60 4.78 6.93
C SER A 194 -15.35 5.84 6.13
N PRO A 195 -15.51 7.09 6.63
CA PRO A 195 -16.03 8.18 5.82
C PRO A 195 -15.07 8.62 4.70
N TYR A 196 -13.78 8.27 4.80
CA TYR A 196 -12.75 8.64 3.83
C TYR A 196 -12.55 7.53 2.80
N HIS A 197 -12.71 7.88 1.52
CA HIS A 197 -12.60 6.92 0.42
C HIS A 197 -11.20 6.30 0.32
N VAL A 198 -10.14 7.05 0.66
CA VAL A 198 -8.74 6.59 0.70
C VAL A 198 -8.61 5.26 1.45
N TYR A 199 -9.13 5.20 2.68
CA TYR A 199 -9.02 4.00 3.52
C TYR A 199 -9.84 2.85 2.97
N GLN A 200 -11.00 3.15 2.39
CA GLN A 200 -11.81 2.14 1.74
C GLN A 200 -11.10 1.56 0.50
N THR A 201 -10.51 2.41 -0.34
CA THR A 201 -9.75 2.02 -1.55
C THR A 201 -8.58 1.12 -1.20
N ILE A 202 -7.74 1.55 -0.26
CA ILE A 202 -6.59 0.76 0.22
C ILE A 202 -7.07 -0.59 0.79
N SER A 203 -8.11 -0.57 1.62
CA SER A 203 -8.61 -1.79 2.27
C SER A 203 -9.24 -2.76 1.27
N ARG A 204 -10.05 -2.29 0.31
CA ARG A 204 -10.60 -3.13 -0.78
C ARG A 204 -9.49 -3.74 -1.62
N TYR A 205 -8.49 -2.96 -2.00
CA TYR A 205 -7.34 -3.45 -2.74
C TYR A 205 -6.64 -4.59 -1.98
N PHE A 206 -6.28 -4.39 -0.72
CA PHE A 206 -5.57 -5.42 0.05
C PHE A 206 -6.44 -6.61 0.41
N LEU A 207 -7.72 -6.43 0.75
CA LEU A 207 -8.65 -7.54 0.98
C LEU A 207 -8.81 -8.41 -0.26
N SER A 208 -8.92 -7.80 -1.46
CA SER A 208 -8.98 -8.55 -2.71
C SER A 208 -7.74 -9.46 -2.86
N LYS A 209 -6.54 -8.92 -2.61
CA LYS A 209 -5.28 -9.68 -2.65
C LYS A 209 -5.20 -10.76 -1.59
N ILE A 210 -5.54 -10.45 -0.34
CA ILE A 210 -5.55 -11.41 0.77
C ILE A 210 -6.45 -12.60 0.45
N TYR A 211 -7.65 -12.36 -0.09
CA TYR A 211 -8.58 -13.42 -0.46
C TYR A 211 -8.21 -14.14 -1.76
N LEU A 212 -7.34 -13.60 -2.61
CA LEU A 212 -6.79 -14.37 -3.73
C LEU A 212 -5.66 -15.30 -3.27
N GLU A 213 -4.80 -14.82 -2.37
CA GLU A 213 -3.44 -15.35 -2.25
C GLU A 213 -3.03 -15.83 -0.86
N VAL A 214 -3.69 -15.34 0.21
CA VAL A 214 -3.34 -15.65 1.61
C VAL A 214 -4.41 -16.52 2.28
N SER A 215 -5.68 -16.16 2.08
CA SER A 215 -6.85 -16.94 2.52
C SER A 215 -7.75 -17.19 1.33
N PRO A 216 -7.40 -18.13 0.42
CA PRO A 216 -8.06 -18.27 -0.86
C PRO A 216 -9.59 -18.39 -0.75
N SER A 217 -10.28 -17.35 -1.23
CA SER A 217 -11.73 -17.25 -1.39
C SER A 217 -11.98 -16.39 -2.63
N PRO A 218 -11.95 -16.98 -3.85
CA PRO A 218 -12.10 -16.23 -5.10
C PRO A 218 -13.39 -15.41 -5.18
N ALA A 219 -14.48 -15.90 -4.55
CA ALA A 219 -15.74 -15.17 -4.46
C ALA A 219 -15.61 -13.88 -3.64
N ARG A 220 -14.97 -13.93 -2.46
CA ARG A 220 -14.72 -12.72 -1.64
C ARG A 220 -13.75 -11.77 -2.32
N ALA A 221 -12.69 -12.30 -2.92
CA ALA A 221 -11.75 -11.51 -3.71
C ALA A 221 -12.45 -10.73 -4.83
N LYS A 222 -13.35 -11.40 -5.58
CA LYS A 222 -14.15 -10.78 -6.63
C LYS A 222 -15.02 -9.65 -6.11
N ILE A 223 -15.71 -9.85 -4.98
CA ILE A 223 -16.55 -8.81 -4.36
C ILE A 223 -15.73 -7.53 -4.10
N TYR A 224 -14.59 -7.64 -3.43
CA TYR A 224 -13.76 -6.48 -3.11
C TYR A 224 -13.15 -5.82 -4.36
N CYS A 225 -12.81 -6.62 -5.38
CA CYS A 225 -12.35 -6.11 -6.67
C CYS A 225 -13.45 -5.33 -7.42
N GLU A 226 -14.67 -5.87 -7.49
CA GLU A 226 -15.80 -5.20 -8.13
C GLU A 226 -16.17 -3.91 -7.41
N GLN A 227 -16.13 -3.91 -6.07
CA GLN A 227 -16.33 -2.71 -5.28
C GLN A 227 -15.28 -1.63 -5.57
N LEU A 228 -14.02 -2.01 -5.74
CA LEU A 228 -12.94 -1.08 -6.12
C LEU A 228 -13.23 -0.43 -7.49
N CYS A 229 -13.63 -1.23 -8.49
CA CYS A 229 -13.94 -0.71 -9.83
C CYS A 229 -15.21 0.16 -9.85
N SER A 230 -16.25 -0.22 -9.10
CA SER A 230 -17.51 0.52 -9.05
C SER A 230 -17.41 1.85 -8.29
N ALA A 231 -16.56 1.92 -7.27
CA ALA A 231 -16.31 3.16 -6.53
C ALA A 231 -15.76 4.26 -7.46
N CYS A 232 -14.85 3.90 -8.38
CA CYS A 232 -14.29 4.83 -9.36
C CYS A 232 -15.30 5.30 -10.43
N LEU A 233 -16.34 4.51 -10.72
CA LEU A 233 -17.41 4.88 -11.66
C LEU A 233 -18.49 5.76 -11.01
N SER A 234 -18.73 5.62 -9.71
CA SER A 234 -19.80 6.34 -9.00
C SER A 234 -19.46 7.80 -8.64
N SER A 235 -18.19 8.21 -8.71
CA SER A 235 -17.80 9.62 -8.61
C SER A 235 -18.11 10.41 -9.91
N ALA A 236 -18.51 9.71 -10.98
CA ALA A 236 -19.04 10.33 -12.19
C ALA A 236 -20.45 10.87 -11.99
N LYS A 237 -20.54 12.20 -11.87
CA LYS A 237 -21.82 12.90 -11.88
C LYS A 237 -22.66 12.42 -13.07
N PRO A 238 -23.89 11.91 -12.84
CA PRO A 238 -24.83 11.64 -13.91
C PRO A 238 -25.32 12.99 -14.45
N GLY A 239 -24.64 13.54 -15.46
CA GLY A 239 -25.02 14.83 -16.03
C GLY A 239 -24.10 15.46 -17.08
N GLN A 240 -22.97 14.85 -17.45
CA GLN A 240 -22.07 15.41 -18.50
C GLN A 240 -21.97 14.56 -19.77
N LEU A 241 -22.96 13.69 -20.03
CA LEU A 241 -23.12 13.00 -21.32
C LEU A 241 -24.43 13.39 -22.01
N ILE A 242 -24.71 14.69 -22.11
CA ILE A 242 -25.55 15.25 -23.18
C ILE A 242 -25.04 16.65 -23.53
N ALA A 243 -24.15 16.74 -24.51
CA ALA A 243 -24.06 17.78 -25.54
C ALA A 243 -23.11 17.32 -26.64
#